data_AF-A0A2X3K3F7-F1
#
_entry.id   AF-A0A2X3K3F7-F1
#
_cell.length_a   1.000
_cell.length_b   1.000
_cell.length_c   1.000
_cell.angle_alpha   90.00
_cell.angle_beta   90.00
_cell.angle_gamma   90.00
#
_symmetry.space_group_name_H-M   'P 1'
#
loop_
_entity.id
_entity.type
_entity.pdbx_description
1 polymer ?
#
loop_
_entity_poly.entity_id
_entity_poly.type
_entity_poly.pdbx_seq_one_letter_code
_entity_poly.pdbx_strand_id
1 'polypeptide(L)'
;MARFVVLVIDSFGVGAMKDVTLVRPQDAGANTCGHILSQLPHLQLPTLEKLGLINALGYAPGDMQPSDSATWGVAELQHEGGDTFMGHQEILGTRPLPPLRMPFRDVIDRVEQALVSAGWQVERRGDDLQFLWVNQAVAIGDNLEADLGQVYNITANLSVISFDDAIKIGRIVREQVQVGRSLHLAAC
;
A
#
# COMPACT_ATOMS: atom_id res chain seq x y z
N MET A 1 21.83 26.85 5.07
CA MET A 1 20.64 26.29 5.75
C MET A 1 21.11 25.01 6.45
N ALA A 2 20.98 24.87 7.77
CA ALA A 2 21.65 23.77 8.49
C ALA A 2 20.76 22.52 8.68
N ARG A 3 19.43 22.64 8.56
CA ARG A 3 18.45 21.55 8.77
C ARG A 3 17.20 21.76 7.90
N PHE A 4 16.60 20.67 7.47
CA PHE A 4 15.33 20.61 6.74
C PHE A 4 14.49 19.48 7.34
N VAL A 5 13.18 19.69 7.48
CA VAL A 5 12.24 18.72 8.06
C VAL A 5 11.17 18.42 7.02
N VAL A 6 10.96 17.13 6.74
CA VAL A 6 9.88 16.64 5.89
C VAL A 6 8.85 15.98 6.79
N LEU A 7 7.60 16.43 6.70
CA LEU A 7 6.44 15.81 7.35
C LEU A 7 5.53 15.24 6.27
N VAL A 8 5.28 13.93 6.33
CA VAL A 8 4.34 13.25 5.44
C VAL A 8 3.09 12.91 6.24
N ILE A 9 1.93 13.42 5.82
CA ILE A 9 0.62 13.00 6.35
C ILE A 9 0.12 11.91 5.40
N ASP A 10 0.36 10.66 5.77
CA ASP A 10 0.09 9.51 4.91
C ASP A 10 -1.39 9.44 4.51
N SER A 11 -1.68 9.03 3.27
CA SER A 11 -3.01 8.95 2.64
C SER A 11 -3.82 10.26 2.52
N PHE A 12 -3.27 11.41 2.90
CA PHE A 12 -3.99 12.69 2.94
C PHE A 12 -3.90 13.49 1.63
N GLY A 13 -4.62 13.04 0.60
CA GLY A 13 -4.66 13.69 -0.72
C GLY A 13 -5.59 14.92 -0.79
N VAL A 14 -5.27 15.86 -1.69
CA VAL A 14 -6.03 17.11 -1.94
C VAL A 14 -6.90 17.06 -3.21
N GLY A 15 -7.04 15.89 -3.83
CA GLY A 15 -7.87 15.68 -5.01
C GLY A 15 -7.31 14.60 -5.93
N ALA A 16 -8.18 14.06 -6.79
CA ALA A 16 -7.82 13.09 -7.80
C ALA A 16 -6.95 13.72 -8.89
N MET A 17 -5.95 12.98 -9.36
CA MET A 17 -5.13 13.37 -10.52
C MET A 17 -5.95 13.28 -11.82
N LYS A 18 -5.49 13.99 -12.86
CA LYS A 18 -6.22 14.12 -14.14
C LYS A 18 -6.38 12.80 -14.89
N ASP A 19 -5.45 11.87 -14.69
CA ASP A 19 -5.39 10.57 -15.34
C ASP A 19 -6.20 9.49 -14.59
N VAL A 20 -6.72 9.77 -13.39
CA VAL A 20 -7.42 8.78 -12.55
C VAL A 20 -8.56 8.09 -13.30
N THR A 21 -9.32 8.81 -14.13
CA THR A 21 -10.42 8.21 -14.92
C THR A 21 -9.95 7.19 -15.96
N LEU A 22 -8.67 7.25 -16.36
CA LEU A 22 -8.05 6.34 -17.31
C LEU A 22 -7.37 5.16 -16.60
N VAL A 23 -6.62 5.44 -15.53
CA VAL A 23 -5.75 4.43 -14.88
C VAL A 23 -6.38 3.76 -13.67
N ARG A 24 -7.29 4.44 -12.96
CA ARG A 24 -7.97 3.98 -11.74
C ARG A 24 -9.39 4.53 -11.66
N PRO A 25 -10.29 4.15 -12.59
CA PRO A 25 -11.64 4.72 -12.67
C PRO A 25 -12.45 4.56 -11.37
N GLN A 26 -12.12 3.58 -10.53
CA GLN A 26 -12.73 3.39 -9.20
C GLN A 26 -12.44 4.53 -8.21
N ASP A 27 -11.35 5.28 -8.41
CA ASP A 27 -10.94 6.40 -7.55
C ASP A 27 -11.40 7.76 -8.11
N ALA A 28 -12.22 7.76 -9.17
CA ALA A 28 -12.74 8.97 -9.78
C ALA A 28 -13.53 9.82 -8.75
N GLY A 29 -13.14 11.08 -8.61
CA GLY A 29 -13.74 12.01 -7.64
C GLY A 29 -13.15 11.92 -6.22
N ALA A 30 -12.09 11.14 -5.99
CA ALA A 30 -11.41 11.11 -4.70
C ALA A 30 -10.89 12.51 -4.30
N ASN A 31 -11.20 12.94 -3.07
CA ASN A 31 -10.62 14.13 -2.46
C ASN A 31 -10.67 14.00 -0.93
N THR A 32 -9.63 13.41 -0.35
CA THR A 32 -9.58 13.10 1.09
C THR A 32 -9.71 14.37 1.95
N CYS A 33 -8.85 15.36 1.72
CA CYS A 33 -8.87 16.63 2.44
C CYS A 33 -10.23 17.34 2.28
N GLY A 34 -10.69 17.47 1.05
CA GLY A 34 -11.97 18.12 0.73
C GLY A 34 -13.15 17.45 1.42
N HIS A 35 -13.26 16.11 1.35
CA HIS A 35 -14.36 15.38 1.99
C HIS A 35 -14.33 15.46 3.51
N ILE A 36 -13.15 15.38 4.14
CA ILE A 36 -13.01 15.53 5.59
C ILE A 36 -13.48 16.91 6.04
N LEU A 37 -13.00 17.97 5.38
CA LEU A 37 -13.36 19.34 5.73
C LEU A 37 -14.83 19.65 5.42
N SER A 38 -15.42 19.08 4.36
CA SER A 38 -16.85 19.20 4.08
C SER A 38 -17.72 18.52 5.15
N GLN A 39 -17.28 17.37 5.69
CA GLN A 39 -18.00 16.68 6.76
C GLN A 39 -17.80 17.34 8.13
N LEU A 40 -16.66 17.99 8.34
CA LEU A 40 -16.28 18.67 9.57
C LEU A 40 -15.97 20.15 9.28
N PRO A 41 -16.97 20.98 8.93
CA PRO A 41 -16.74 22.35 8.45
C PRO A 41 -16.08 23.25 9.51
N HIS A 42 -16.25 22.93 10.79
CA HIS A 42 -15.67 23.67 11.91
C HIS A 42 -14.31 23.14 12.37
N LEU A 43 -13.75 22.12 11.71
CA LEU A 43 -12.42 21.62 12.04
C LEU A 43 -11.37 22.72 11.82
N GLN A 44 -10.57 22.99 12.84
CA GLN A 44 -9.54 24.03 12.81
C GLN A 44 -8.15 23.39 12.85
N LEU A 45 -7.37 23.59 11.79
CA LEU A 45 -5.96 23.15 11.70
C LEU A 45 -5.07 24.37 11.44
N PRO A 46 -4.95 25.31 12.40
CA PRO A 46 -4.39 26.64 12.16
C PRO A 46 -2.96 26.62 11.64
N THR A 47 -2.16 25.62 12.02
CA THR A 47 -0.80 25.46 11.49
C THR A 47 -0.81 25.05 10.02
N LEU A 48 -1.65 24.08 9.63
CA LEU A 48 -1.74 23.62 8.24
C LEU A 48 -2.42 24.66 7.35
N GLU A 49 -3.39 25.40 7.88
CA GLU A 49 -3.99 26.56 7.25
C GLU A 49 -2.93 27.60 6.89
N LYS A 50 -2.11 27.99 7.88
CA LYS A 50 -1.02 28.95 7.69
C LYS A 50 0.02 28.47 6.67
N LEU A 51 0.29 27.16 6.63
CA LEU A 51 1.20 26.52 5.67
C LEU A 51 0.59 26.37 4.26
N GLY A 52 -0.69 26.71 4.07
CA GLY A 52 -1.33 26.79 2.76
C GLY A 52 -2.14 25.55 2.37
N LEU A 53 -2.65 24.78 3.34
CA LEU A 53 -3.48 23.60 3.05
C LEU A 53 -4.67 23.93 2.15
N ILE A 54 -5.39 25.02 2.45
CA ILE A 54 -6.55 25.45 1.67
C ILE A 54 -6.13 25.98 0.29
N ASN A 55 -4.96 26.62 0.18
CA ASN A 55 -4.41 27.02 -1.10
C ASN A 55 -4.14 25.80 -2.00
N ALA A 56 -3.55 24.74 -1.44
CA ALA A 56 -3.28 23.48 -2.14
C ALA A 56 -4.56 22.74 -2.55
N LEU A 57 -5.62 22.80 -1.72
CA LEU A 57 -6.94 22.26 -2.05
C LEU A 57 -7.63 23.03 -3.18
N GLY A 58 -7.36 24.35 -3.30
CA GLY A 58 -7.89 25.21 -4.35
C GLY A 58 -9.31 25.74 -4.10
N TYR A 59 -9.97 25.33 -3.01
CA TYR A 59 -11.26 25.84 -2.56
C TYR A 59 -11.41 25.66 -1.03
N ALA A 60 -12.36 26.38 -0.42
CA ALA A 60 -12.63 26.32 1.01
C ALA A 60 -13.96 25.58 1.29
N PRO A 61 -13.95 24.28 1.63
CA PRO A 61 -15.16 23.52 1.98
C PRO A 61 -15.75 23.83 3.37
N GLY A 62 -15.01 24.52 4.23
CA GLY A 62 -15.40 24.83 5.61
C GLY A 62 -14.88 26.20 6.06
N ASP A 63 -14.67 26.34 7.37
CA ASP A 63 -14.32 27.63 7.98
C ASP A 63 -12.86 28.05 7.68
N MET A 64 -11.97 27.08 7.45
CA MET A 64 -10.57 27.34 7.13
C MET A 64 -10.39 28.12 5.82
N GLN A 65 -9.41 29.03 5.79
CA GLN A 65 -9.17 29.98 4.70
C GLN A 65 -7.79 29.81 4.05
N PRO A 66 -7.61 30.26 2.79
CA PRO A 66 -6.29 30.37 2.17
C PRO A 66 -5.35 31.31 2.94
N SER A 67 -4.04 31.02 2.90
CA SER A 67 -2.98 31.84 3.49
C SER A 67 -2.17 32.54 2.39
N ASP A 68 -2.16 33.88 2.41
CA ASP A 68 -1.37 34.70 1.47
C ASP A 68 0.14 34.58 1.70
N SER A 69 0.54 34.18 2.91
CA SER A 69 1.93 34.05 3.32
C SER A 69 2.54 32.67 3.03
N ALA A 70 1.73 31.72 2.58
CA ALA A 70 2.16 30.35 2.36
C ALA A 70 2.98 30.22 1.07
N THR A 71 4.07 29.46 1.13
CA THR A 71 4.69 28.87 -0.06
C THR A 71 4.11 27.46 -0.22
N TRP A 72 3.34 27.25 -1.27
CA TRP A 72 2.58 26.01 -1.47
C TRP A 72 2.66 25.54 -2.92
N GLY A 73 2.32 24.27 -3.13
CA GLY A 73 2.17 23.65 -4.43
C GLY A 73 1.47 22.31 -4.29
N VAL A 74 1.07 21.75 -5.42
CA VAL A 74 0.55 20.38 -5.52
C VAL A 74 1.48 19.57 -6.42
N ALA A 75 1.68 18.30 -6.08
CA ALA A 75 2.48 17.37 -6.86
C ALA A 75 1.56 16.25 -7.36
N GLU A 76 1.65 15.95 -8.65
CA GLU A 76 1.08 14.74 -9.24
C GLU A 76 2.05 13.57 -8.99
N LEU A 77 1.53 12.37 -8.80
CA LEU A 77 2.33 11.16 -8.64
C LEU A 77 2.93 10.77 -9.99
N GLN A 78 4.23 10.46 -10.01
CA GLN A 78 4.86 9.89 -11.21
C GLN A 78 4.66 8.37 -11.28
N HIS A 79 4.67 7.69 -10.13
CA HIS A 79 4.46 6.24 -10.09
C HIS A 79 2.99 5.86 -10.38
N GLU A 80 2.80 4.61 -10.81
CA GLU A 80 1.46 4.08 -11.08
C GLU A 80 0.79 3.64 -9.77
N GLY A 81 -0.44 4.09 -9.54
CA GLY A 81 -1.22 3.71 -8.37
C GLY A 81 -1.19 4.72 -7.24
N GLY A 82 -1.56 4.27 -6.05
CA GLY A 82 -1.47 5.02 -4.80
C GLY A 82 -0.67 4.25 -3.74
N ASP A 83 0.41 3.58 -4.13
CA ASP A 83 1.20 2.75 -3.22
C ASP A 83 2.11 3.63 -2.34
N THR A 84 1.98 3.47 -1.02
CA THR A 84 2.75 4.21 -0.02
C THR A 84 4.26 4.06 -0.19
N PHE A 85 4.77 2.87 -0.52
CA PHE A 85 6.21 2.66 -0.63
C PHE A 85 6.78 3.38 -1.86
N MET A 86 6.09 3.27 -3.00
CA MET A 86 6.49 4.01 -4.21
C MET A 86 6.43 5.52 -4.00
N GLY A 87 5.37 6.04 -3.37
CA GLY A 87 5.27 7.46 -3.05
C GLY A 87 6.41 7.98 -2.18
N HIS A 88 6.79 7.25 -1.13
CA HIS A 88 7.94 7.63 -0.29
C HIS A 88 9.27 7.59 -1.05
N GLN A 89 9.46 6.59 -1.92
CA GLN A 89 10.65 6.48 -2.77
C GLN A 89 10.75 7.64 -3.77
N GLU A 90 9.62 8.09 -4.32
CA GLU A 90 9.54 9.25 -5.23
C GLU A 90 9.88 10.56 -4.52
N ILE A 91 9.35 10.78 -3.30
CA ILE A 91 9.70 11.94 -2.45
C ILE A 91 11.21 12.00 -2.18
N LEU A 92 11.87 10.85 -2.04
CA LEU A 92 13.32 10.76 -1.84
C LEU A 92 14.15 10.87 -3.12
N GLY A 93 13.50 11.09 -4.27
CA GLY A 93 14.16 11.39 -5.55
C GLY A 93 14.41 10.19 -6.46
N THR A 94 13.83 9.02 -6.16
CA THR A 94 13.90 7.87 -7.08
C THR A 94 12.81 7.96 -8.15
N ARG A 95 12.89 7.08 -9.16
CA ARG A 95 11.85 6.90 -10.19
C ARG A 95 11.34 5.47 -10.13
N PRO A 96 10.29 5.19 -9.33
CA PRO A 96 9.72 3.86 -9.22
C PRO A 96 9.30 3.33 -10.60
N LEU A 97 9.58 2.06 -10.85
CA LEU A 97 9.06 1.36 -12.02
C LEU A 97 7.60 0.94 -11.76
N PRO A 98 6.77 0.78 -12.81
CA PRO A 98 5.43 0.25 -12.66
C PRO A 98 5.42 -1.08 -11.87
N PRO A 99 4.46 -1.28 -10.95
CA PRO A 99 4.37 -2.50 -10.17
C PRO A 99 4.12 -3.70 -11.08
N LEU A 100 4.86 -4.78 -10.84
CA LEU A 100 4.53 -6.07 -11.45
C LEU A 100 3.24 -6.60 -10.81
N ARG A 101 2.17 -6.67 -11.61
CA ARG A 101 0.92 -7.35 -11.23
C ARG A 101 1.01 -8.82 -11.61
N MET A 102 1.08 -9.68 -10.62
CA MET A 102 1.15 -11.12 -10.78
C MET A 102 0.31 -11.76 -9.67
N PRO A 103 -0.93 -12.18 -9.94
CA PRO A 103 -1.75 -12.90 -8.98
C PRO A 103 -1.06 -14.15 -8.44
N PHE A 104 -1.36 -14.54 -7.20
CA PHE A 104 -0.69 -15.69 -6.58
C PHE A 104 -0.92 -16.99 -7.34
N ARG A 105 -2.09 -17.15 -7.99
CA ARG A 105 -2.39 -18.28 -8.89
C ARG A 105 -1.36 -18.49 -10.01
N ASP A 106 -0.64 -17.46 -10.44
CA ASP A 106 0.35 -17.57 -11.51
C ASP A 106 1.69 -18.12 -10.99
N VAL A 107 1.88 -18.12 -9.67
CA VAL A 107 3.11 -18.55 -9.00
C VAL A 107 2.88 -19.72 -8.03
N ILE A 108 1.62 -20.10 -7.79
CA ILE A 108 1.24 -21.10 -6.79
C ILE A 108 1.94 -22.44 -7.02
N ASP A 109 2.05 -22.90 -8.28
CA ASP A 109 2.69 -24.17 -8.63
C ASP A 109 4.18 -24.20 -8.25
N ARG A 110 4.92 -23.13 -8.59
CA ARG A 110 6.36 -23.06 -8.28
C ARG A 110 6.62 -22.88 -6.78
N VAL A 111 5.75 -22.13 -6.09
CA VAL A 111 5.84 -21.92 -4.65
C VAL A 111 5.56 -23.23 -3.91
N GLU A 112 4.50 -23.94 -4.29
CA GLU A 112 4.18 -25.26 -3.74
C GLU A 112 5.34 -26.24 -3.94
N GLN A 113 5.87 -26.35 -5.16
CA GLN A 113 6.98 -27.25 -5.46
C GLN A 113 8.23 -26.94 -4.61
N ALA A 114 8.56 -25.66 -4.44
CA ALA A 114 9.70 -25.25 -3.63
C ALA A 114 9.50 -25.59 -2.14
N LEU A 115 8.30 -25.36 -1.60
CA LEU A 115 7.96 -25.69 -0.22
C LEU A 115 7.99 -27.20 0.03
N VAL A 116 7.42 -28.01 -0.87
CA VAL A 116 7.46 -29.47 -0.80
C VAL A 116 8.89 -29.98 -0.89
N SER A 117 9.71 -29.42 -1.78
CA SER A 117 11.13 -29.80 -1.92
C SER A 117 11.95 -29.46 -0.68
N ALA A 118 11.57 -28.43 0.07
CA ALA A 118 12.17 -28.05 1.34
C ALA A 118 11.64 -28.88 2.54
N GLY A 119 10.74 -29.84 2.30
CA GLY A 119 10.23 -30.77 3.31
C GLY A 119 8.99 -30.29 4.07
N TRP A 120 8.32 -29.25 3.60
CA TRP A 120 7.08 -28.77 4.20
C TRP A 120 5.86 -29.54 3.66
N GLN A 121 4.88 -29.80 4.52
CA GLN A 121 3.58 -30.32 4.10
C GLN A 121 2.74 -29.18 3.55
N VAL A 122 2.30 -29.28 2.29
CA VAL A 122 1.54 -28.22 1.62
C VAL A 122 0.22 -28.78 1.11
N GLU A 123 -0.86 -28.04 1.32
CA GLU A 123 -2.19 -28.30 0.79
C GLU A 123 -2.70 -27.08 0.03
N ARG A 124 -3.29 -27.27 -1.16
CA ARG A 124 -4.09 -26.20 -1.78
C ARG A 124 -5.48 -26.18 -1.16
N ARG A 125 -5.96 -24.98 -0.82
CA ARG A 125 -7.31 -24.77 -0.28
C ARG A 125 -8.03 -23.68 -1.07
N GLY A 126 -9.34 -23.85 -1.22
CA GLY A 126 -10.21 -23.00 -2.03
C GLY A 126 -10.66 -23.69 -3.33
N ASP A 127 -11.73 -23.16 -3.92
CA ASP A 127 -12.30 -23.65 -5.18
C ASP A 127 -11.60 -22.96 -6.36
N ASP A 128 -12.21 -21.91 -6.92
CA ASP A 128 -11.67 -21.15 -8.06
C ASP A 128 -10.43 -20.31 -7.70
N LEU A 129 -10.37 -19.79 -6.47
CA LEU A 129 -9.24 -19.04 -5.93
C LEU A 129 -8.59 -19.86 -4.83
N GLN A 130 -7.33 -20.23 -5.06
CA GLN A 130 -6.59 -21.13 -4.19
C GLN A 130 -5.49 -20.41 -3.41
N PHE A 131 -5.27 -20.86 -2.18
CA PHE A 131 -4.11 -20.49 -1.35
C PHE A 131 -3.37 -21.75 -0.91
N LEU A 132 -2.10 -21.61 -0.51
CA LEU A 132 -1.34 -22.71 0.07
C LEU A 132 -1.49 -22.71 1.59
N TRP A 133 -1.76 -23.88 2.13
CA TRP A 133 -1.86 -24.14 3.55
C TRP A 133 -0.72 -25.08 3.96
N VAL A 134 0.24 -24.53 4.69
CA VAL A 134 1.51 -25.19 5.01
C VAL A 134 1.54 -25.62 6.47
N ASN A 135 1.90 -26.87 6.72
CA ASN A 135 2.05 -27.48 8.06
C ASN A 135 0.85 -27.23 9.00
N GLN A 136 -0.35 -27.11 8.45
CA GLN A 136 -1.56 -26.76 9.21
C GLN A 136 -1.47 -25.46 10.02
N ALA A 137 -0.56 -24.54 9.66
CA ALA A 137 -0.24 -23.38 10.46
C ALA A 137 -0.03 -22.08 9.66
N VAL A 138 0.34 -22.18 8.38
CA VAL A 138 0.69 -21.01 7.56
C VAL A 138 -0.18 -20.95 6.31
N ALA A 139 -0.89 -19.84 6.11
CA ALA A 139 -1.61 -19.54 4.87
C ALA A 139 -0.78 -18.62 3.97
N ILE A 140 -0.66 -18.97 2.69
CA ILE A 140 0.06 -18.18 1.68
C ILE A 140 -0.86 -17.94 0.49
N GLY A 141 -1.10 -16.68 0.15
CA GLY A 141 -1.98 -16.30 -0.95
C GLY A 141 -1.88 -14.83 -1.33
N ASP A 142 -2.76 -14.40 -2.24
CA ASP A 142 -2.92 -12.98 -2.55
C ASP A 142 -3.28 -12.16 -1.30
N ASN A 143 -2.77 -10.93 -1.24
CA ASN A 143 -3.07 -10.00 -0.15
C ASN A 143 -4.56 -9.59 -0.15
N LEU A 144 -5.08 -9.34 1.05
CA LEU A 144 -6.42 -8.77 1.28
C LEU A 144 -6.42 -7.24 1.42
N GLU A 145 -5.27 -6.63 1.70
CA GLU A 145 -5.16 -5.22 2.10
C GLU A 145 -4.67 -4.27 1.00
N ALA A 146 -4.20 -4.79 -0.13
CA ALA A 146 -3.67 -4.00 -1.25
C ALA A 146 -4.32 -4.43 -2.57
N ASP A 147 -4.06 -3.64 -3.62
CA ASP A 147 -4.49 -3.96 -4.96
C ASP A 147 -4.06 -5.38 -5.37
N LEU A 148 -4.98 -6.08 -6.04
CA LEU A 148 -4.83 -7.47 -6.44
C LEU A 148 -3.53 -7.71 -7.23
N GLY A 149 -2.82 -8.78 -6.87
CA GLY A 149 -1.63 -9.25 -7.59
C GLY A 149 -0.35 -8.43 -7.36
N GLN A 150 -0.35 -7.48 -6.42
CA GLN A 150 0.87 -6.69 -6.11
C GLN A 150 1.59 -7.17 -4.84
N VAL A 151 0.88 -7.89 -3.95
CA VAL A 151 1.39 -8.35 -2.66
C VAL A 151 0.86 -9.75 -2.36
N TYR A 152 1.69 -10.60 -1.76
CA TYR A 152 1.28 -11.87 -1.19
C TYR A 152 1.40 -11.83 0.34
N ASN A 153 0.45 -12.45 1.03
CA ASN A 153 0.46 -12.57 2.49
C ASN A 153 0.92 -13.95 2.92
N ILE A 154 1.64 -14.00 4.04
CA ILE A 154 2.08 -15.23 4.70
C ILE A 154 1.62 -15.15 6.15
N THR A 155 0.43 -15.64 6.43
CA THR A 155 -0.18 -15.56 7.75
C THR A 155 0.13 -16.82 8.53
N ALA A 156 0.77 -16.69 9.70
CA ALA A 156 1.22 -17.82 10.51
C ALA A 156 0.56 -17.83 11.89
N ASN A 157 0.04 -18.98 12.31
CA ASN A 157 -0.40 -19.20 13.68
C ASN A 157 0.80 -19.59 14.54
N LEU A 158 1.34 -18.63 15.31
CA LEU A 158 2.56 -18.84 16.10
C LEU A 158 2.35 -19.73 17.34
N SER A 159 1.10 -20.10 17.64
CA SER A 159 0.79 -21.12 18.65
C SER A 159 1.00 -22.55 18.12
N VAL A 160 1.10 -22.74 16.79
CA VAL A 160 1.22 -24.05 16.13
C VAL A 160 2.57 -24.24 15.44
N ILE A 161 3.18 -23.15 14.95
CA ILE A 161 4.50 -23.17 14.31
C ILE A 161 5.46 -22.17 14.97
N SER A 162 6.76 -22.48 14.99
CA SER A 162 7.76 -21.55 15.49
C SER A 162 7.90 -20.33 14.57
N PHE A 163 8.27 -19.19 15.15
CA PHE A 163 8.57 -17.98 14.36
C PHE A 163 9.72 -18.23 13.37
N ASP A 164 10.75 -18.99 13.78
CA ASP A 164 11.88 -19.34 12.90
C ASP A 164 11.44 -20.16 11.69
N ASP A 165 10.53 -21.10 11.87
CA ASP A 165 10.00 -21.90 10.76
C ASP A 165 9.08 -21.07 9.86
N ALA A 166 8.28 -20.17 10.42
CA ALA A 166 7.49 -19.22 9.64
C ALA A 166 8.40 -18.31 8.78
N ILE A 167 9.55 -17.88 9.31
CA ILE A 167 10.57 -17.12 8.55
C ILE A 167 11.21 -17.99 7.46
N LYS A 168 11.52 -19.27 7.72
CA LYS A 168 12.05 -20.18 6.69
C LYS A 168 11.07 -20.36 5.53
N ILE A 169 9.79 -20.59 5.84
CA ILE A 169 8.71 -20.66 4.84
C ILE A 169 8.66 -19.35 4.05
N GLY A 170 8.66 -18.21 4.75
CA GLY A 170 8.62 -16.89 4.13
C GLY A 170 9.78 -16.60 3.18
N ARG A 171 11.00 -17.06 3.52
CA ARG A 171 12.18 -16.93 2.65
C ARG A 171 12.03 -17.75 1.37
N ILE A 172 11.55 -19.00 1.47
CA ILE A 172 11.30 -19.85 0.30
C ILE A 172 10.30 -19.16 -0.62
N VAL A 173 9.18 -18.68 -0.07
CA VAL A 173 8.18 -17.95 -0.88
C VAL A 173 8.80 -16.72 -1.53
N ARG A 174 9.60 -15.93 -0.81
CA ARG A 174 10.27 -14.73 -1.37
C ARG A 174 11.16 -15.05 -2.56
N GLU A 175 11.93 -16.13 -2.50
CA GLU A 175 12.80 -16.56 -3.60
C GLU A 175 12.01 -17.00 -4.83
N GLN A 176 10.78 -17.47 -4.63
CA GLN A 176 9.88 -17.88 -5.69
C GLN A 176 8.96 -16.76 -6.17
N VAL A 177 9.15 -15.49 -5.82
CA VAL A 177 8.22 -14.43 -6.24
C VAL A 177 8.91 -13.15 -6.69
N GLN A 178 8.32 -12.51 -7.70
CA GLN A 178 8.88 -11.31 -8.34
C GLN A 178 8.16 -10.02 -7.94
N VAL A 179 7.00 -10.11 -7.28
CA VAL A 179 6.24 -8.96 -6.79
C VAL A 179 7.06 -8.14 -5.80
N GLY A 180 6.88 -6.81 -5.79
CA GLY A 180 7.71 -5.87 -5.03
C GLY A 180 7.62 -6.00 -3.51
N ARG A 181 6.45 -6.41 -3.00
CA ARG A 181 6.19 -6.73 -1.59
C ARG A 181 5.66 -8.16 -1.50
N SER A 182 6.12 -8.94 -0.53
CA SER A 182 5.85 -10.40 -0.51
C SER A 182 5.64 -10.99 0.88
N LEU A 183 5.79 -10.19 1.94
CA LEU A 183 5.89 -10.71 3.29
C LEU A 183 5.25 -9.73 4.28
N HIS A 184 3.97 -9.94 4.56
CA HIS A 184 3.40 -9.61 5.86
C HIS A 184 3.25 -10.90 6.63
N LEU A 185 4.08 -11.08 7.67
CA LEU A 185 3.93 -12.16 8.64
C LEU A 185 2.94 -11.70 9.71
N ALA A 186 1.65 -11.93 9.47
CA ALA A 186 0.63 -11.69 10.48
C ALA A 186 0.65 -12.87 11.46
N ALA A 187 0.98 -12.59 12.71
CA ALA A 187 0.90 -13.54 13.81
C ALA A 187 -0.50 -13.44 14.44
N CYS A 188 -1.24 -14.54 14.42
CA CYS A 188 -2.42 -14.74 15.26
C CYS A 188 -2.09 -15.67 16.42
#